data_AF-A0A9B0TP58-F1
#
_entry.id   AF-A0A9B0TP58-F1
#
_cell.length_a   1.000
_cell.length_b   1.000
_cell.length_c   1.000
_cell.angle_alpha   90.00
_cell.angle_beta   90.00
_cell.angle_gamma   90.00
#
_symmetry.space_group_name_H-M   'P 1'
#
loop_
_entity.id
_entity.type
_entity.pdbx_description
1 polymer ?
#
loop_
_entity_poly.entity_id
_entity_poly.type
_entity_poly.pdbx_seq_one_letter_code
_entity_poly.pdbx_strand_id
1 'polypeptide(L)'
;MDARGRGPPREPGQVLNVAKFLSPFFLTCMVYFLLWIPEDPPSPLGALVKCLPVLSLAAGLWARAPSGCYTTLLQGGLLCSAVGDVCLIWPEAFLHGMAAFAVAHLLYLAAFGFSPLRLATLLPITLVSSLYFSLLLPHLPADMTLPVAVYAFLLAAVLWRGLARGGSARLGGLLFIISDAVLAWDTFAQPLPHSRLVVMTTYYAAQVCFAVSAICSPRHKTS
;
A
#
# COMPACT_ATOMS: atom_id res chain seq x y z
N MET A 1 7.83 7.04 36.47
CA MET A 1 6.73 6.17 36.00
C MET A 1 5.68 7.06 35.36
N ASP A 2 5.79 7.34 34.06
CA ASP A 2 4.88 8.26 33.35
C ASP A 2 3.74 7.46 32.71
N ALA A 3 2.55 7.59 33.30
CA ALA A 3 1.31 7.00 32.80
C ALA A 3 0.73 7.89 31.70
N ARG A 4 1.30 7.84 30.48
CA ARG A 4 0.72 8.49 29.31
C ARG A 4 0.71 7.53 28.12
N GLY A 5 -0.48 7.20 27.63
CA GLY A 5 -0.60 6.62 26.29
C GLY A 5 -1.82 5.76 25.97
N ARG A 6 -2.67 5.40 26.93
CA ARG A 6 -3.93 4.73 26.58
C ARG A 6 -4.99 5.79 26.28
N GLY A 7 -5.17 6.09 24.99
CA GLY A 7 -6.36 6.79 24.52
C GLY A 7 -7.64 6.06 24.99
N PRO A 8 -8.78 6.75 25.05
CA PRO A 8 -10.02 6.16 25.55
C PRO A 8 -10.36 4.87 24.77
N PRO A 9 -10.97 3.87 25.44
CA PRO A 9 -11.40 2.65 24.77
C PRO A 9 -12.33 3.01 23.60
N ARG A 10 -12.12 2.38 22.43
CA ARG A 10 -12.95 2.62 21.24
C ARG A 10 -14.39 2.27 21.57
N GLU A 11 -15.31 3.22 21.38
CA GLU A 11 -16.72 2.98 21.62
C GLU A 11 -17.25 1.86 20.69
N PRO A 12 -18.16 1.00 21.16
CA PRO A 12 -18.72 -0.11 20.38
C PRO A 12 -19.25 0.32 18.99
N GLY A 13 -19.80 1.53 18.89
CA GLY A 13 -20.28 2.10 17.62
C GLY A 13 -19.17 2.37 16.59
N GLN A 14 -17.97 2.74 17.03
CA GLN A 14 -16.83 2.97 16.14
C GLN A 14 -16.34 1.66 15.50
N VAL A 15 -16.31 0.57 16.28
CA VAL A 15 -15.91 -0.75 15.80
C VAL A 15 -16.89 -1.29 14.75
N LEU A 16 -18.20 -1.15 15.01
CA LEU A 16 -19.25 -1.56 14.06
C LEU A 16 -19.19 -0.77 12.74
N ASN A 17 -18.86 0.52 12.81
CA ASN A 17 -18.71 1.37 11.62
C ASN A 17 -17.50 0.97 10.77
N VAL A 18 -16.36 0.63 11.40
CA VAL A 18 -15.19 0.13 10.67
C VAL A 18 -15.47 -1.24 10.05
N ALA A 19 -16.18 -2.13 10.74
CA ALA A 19 -16.56 -3.44 10.20
C ALA A 19 -17.45 -3.31 8.95
N LYS A 20 -18.46 -2.43 8.99
CA LYS A 20 -19.33 -2.15 7.83
C LYS A 20 -18.59 -1.44 6.68
N PHE A 21 -17.54 -0.69 6.98
CA PHE A 21 -16.68 -0.07 5.96
C PHE A 21 -15.81 -1.11 5.25
N LEU A 22 -15.25 -2.08 5.98
CA LEU A 22 -14.35 -3.09 5.43
C LEU A 22 -15.07 -4.32 4.83
N SER A 23 -16.37 -4.51 5.08
CA SER A 23 -17.10 -5.67 4.57
C SER A 23 -17.03 -5.86 3.05
N PRO A 24 -17.22 -4.84 2.17
CA PRO A 24 -17.09 -5.06 0.73
C PRO A 24 -15.66 -5.43 0.32
N PHE A 25 -14.65 -4.92 1.04
CA PHE A 25 -13.25 -5.26 0.81
C PHE A 25 -12.97 -6.73 1.14
N PHE A 26 -13.40 -7.22 2.30
CA PHE A 26 -13.19 -8.62 2.64
C PHE A 26 -13.95 -9.57 1.72
N LEU A 27 -15.17 -9.19 1.29
CA LEU A 27 -15.93 -9.97 0.30
C LEU A 27 -15.19 -10.07 -1.03
N THR A 28 -14.68 -8.95 -1.55
CA THR A 28 -13.93 -8.94 -2.82
C THR A 28 -12.58 -9.63 -2.72
N CYS A 29 -11.87 -9.53 -1.59
CA CYS A 29 -10.69 -10.34 -1.30
C CYS A 29 -11.00 -11.84 -1.30
N MET A 30 -12.11 -12.23 -0.66
CA MET A 30 -12.57 -13.63 -0.66
C MET A 30 -12.82 -14.11 -2.10
N VAL A 31 -13.51 -13.30 -2.92
CA VAL A 31 -13.72 -13.62 -4.35
C VAL A 31 -12.38 -13.75 -5.09
N TYR A 32 -11.42 -12.84 -4.87
CA TYR A 32 -10.09 -12.92 -5.49
C TYR A 32 -9.35 -14.22 -5.14
N PHE A 33 -9.27 -14.55 -3.85
CA PHE A 33 -8.56 -15.74 -3.38
C PHE A 33 -9.28 -17.06 -3.71
N LEU A 34 -10.62 -17.07 -3.76
CA LEU A 34 -11.39 -18.26 -4.13
C LEU A 34 -11.37 -18.54 -5.63
N LEU A 35 -11.48 -17.51 -6.46
CA LEU A 35 -11.44 -17.69 -7.92
C LEU A 35 -10.03 -18.06 -8.40
N TRP A 36 -9.00 -17.53 -7.73
CA TRP A 36 -7.59 -17.80 -8.01
C TRP A 36 -7.27 -17.86 -9.52
N ILE A 37 -7.78 -16.87 -10.26
CA ILE A 37 -7.68 -16.83 -11.73
C ILE A 37 -6.20 -16.85 -12.12
N PRO A 38 -5.72 -17.77 -12.98
CA PRO A 38 -4.34 -17.78 -13.45
C PRO A 38 -3.94 -16.42 -14.05
N GLU A 39 -2.72 -15.96 -13.74
CA GLU A 39 -2.20 -14.71 -14.32
C GLU A 39 -1.68 -14.93 -15.75
N ASP A 40 -1.37 -16.19 -16.11
CA ASP A 40 -1.02 -16.60 -17.47
C ASP A 40 -2.07 -17.59 -18.04
N PRO A 41 -2.69 -17.29 -19.20
CA PRO A 41 -2.56 -16.06 -19.98
C PRO A 41 -3.27 -14.85 -19.31
N PRO A 42 -2.85 -13.61 -19.64
CA PRO A 42 -3.43 -12.41 -19.05
C PRO A 42 -4.92 -12.27 -19.42
N SER A 43 -5.75 -11.97 -18.43
CA SER A 43 -7.21 -11.89 -18.60
C SER A 43 -7.81 -10.59 -18.05
N PRO A 44 -8.70 -9.90 -18.79
CA PRO A 44 -9.42 -8.73 -18.28
C PRO A 44 -10.24 -9.02 -17.03
N LEU A 45 -10.79 -10.23 -16.92
CA LEU A 45 -11.51 -10.67 -15.73
C LEU A 45 -10.57 -10.81 -14.52
N GLY A 46 -9.37 -11.38 -14.70
CA GLY A 46 -8.35 -11.44 -13.66
C GLY A 46 -7.95 -10.06 -13.17
N ALA A 47 -7.74 -9.11 -14.09
CA ALA A 47 -7.45 -7.71 -13.77
C ALA A 47 -8.57 -7.05 -12.97
N LEU A 48 -9.83 -7.23 -13.39
CA LEU A 48 -11.00 -6.71 -12.68
C LEU A 48 -11.07 -7.29 -11.25
N VAL A 49 -11.00 -8.62 -11.12
CA VAL A 49 -11.11 -9.28 -9.81
C VAL A 49 -9.96 -8.86 -8.88
N LYS A 50 -8.75 -8.61 -9.41
CA LYS A 50 -7.58 -8.14 -8.68
C LYS A 50 -7.73 -6.71 -8.16
N CYS A 51 -8.38 -5.80 -8.90
CA CYS A 51 -8.53 -4.41 -8.49
C CYS A 51 -9.76 -4.15 -7.60
N LEU A 52 -10.77 -5.03 -7.62
CA LEU A 52 -12.01 -4.88 -6.85
C LEU A 52 -11.81 -4.63 -5.33
N PRO A 53 -10.89 -5.32 -4.62
CA PRO A 53 -10.61 -5.03 -3.22
C PRO A 53 -10.21 -3.56 -3.00
N VAL A 54 -9.25 -3.07 -3.77
CA VAL A 54 -8.73 -1.71 -3.62
C VAL A 54 -9.78 -0.66 -4.01
N LEU A 55 -10.56 -0.91 -5.08
CA LEU A 55 -11.69 -0.06 -5.47
C LEU A 55 -12.77 0.00 -4.39
N SER A 56 -13.04 -1.10 -3.69
CA SER A 56 -14.01 -1.11 -2.60
C SER A 56 -13.57 -0.27 -1.40
N LEU A 57 -12.26 -0.21 -1.11
CA LEU A 57 -11.70 0.68 -0.10
C LEU A 57 -11.84 2.14 -0.53
N ALA A 58 -11.52 2.46 -1.79
CA ALA A 58 -11.66 3.81 -2.32
C ALA A 58 -13.11 4.30 -2.25
N ALA A 59 -14.07 3.47 -2.67
CA ALA A 59 -15.51 3.76 -2.58
C ALA A 59 -15.98 3.91 -1.13
N GLY A 60 -15.47 3.07 -0.22
CA GLY A 60 -15.78 3.16 1.19
C GLY A 60 -15.27 4.45 1.84
N LEU A 61 -14.06 4.92 1.46
CA LEU A 61 -13.51 6.18 1.95
C LEU A 61 -14.37 7.35 1.48
N TRP A 62 -14.74 7.36 0.20
CA TRP A 62 -15.64 8.37 -0.35
C TRP A 62 -16.98 8.45 0.39
N ALA A 63 -17.57 7.30 0.72
CA ALA A 63 -18.89 7.24 1.35
C ALA A 63 -18.89 7.52 2.86
N ARG A 64 -17.79 7.26 3.57
CA ARG A 64 -17.79 7.19 5.05
C ARG A 64 -16.70 7.98 5.75
N ALA A 65 -15.60 8.32 5.07
CA ALA A 65 -14.52 9.06 5.70
C ALA A 65 -14.82 10.57 5.66
N PRO A 66 -14.37 11.33 6.68
CA PRO A 66 -14.46 12.78 6.63
C PRO A 66 -13.76 13.33 5.38
N SER A 67 -14.43 14.23 4.68
CA SER A 67 -13.84 14.97 3.56
C SER A 67 -12.69 15.83 4.06
N GLY A 68 -11.51 15.69 3.45
CA GLY A 68 -10.33 16.46 3.79
C GLY A 68 -9.14 16.04 2.94
N CYS A 69 -8.13 16.91 2.85
CA CYS A 69 -6.95 16.70 2.00
C CYS A 69 -6.31 15.32 2.21
N TYR A 70 -6.19 14.87 3.47
CA TYR A 70 -5.67 13.55 3.81
C TYR A 70 -6.46 12.39 3.17
N THR A 71 -7.78 12.39 3.35
CA THR A 71 -8.67 11.36 2.81
C THR A 71 -8.65 11.37 1.29
N THR A 72 -8.68 12.56 0.66
CA THR A 72 -8.65 12.71 -0.80
C THR A 72 -7.34 12.18 -1.40
N LEU A 73 -6.20 12.46 -0.78
CA LEU A 73 -4.91 11.95 -1.23
C LEU A 73 -4.82 10.42 -1.09
N LEU A 74 -5.29 9.85 0.03
CA LEU A 74 -5.34 8.40 0.21
C LEU A 74 -6.29 7.73 -0.80
N GLN A 75 -7.45 8.34 -1.07
CA GLN A 75 -8.39 7.84 -2.07
C GLN A 75 -7.78 7.87 -3.47
N GLY A 76 -7.11 8.97 -3.85
CA GLY A 76 -6.38 9.05 -5.11
C GLY A 76 -5.29 7.98 -5.22
N GLY A 77 -4.55 7.73 -4.14
CA GLY A 77 -3.53 6.68 -4.10
C GLY A 77 -4.11 5.28 -4.27
N LEU A 78 -5.27 4.99 -3.68
CA LEU A 78 -5.99 3.72 -3.88
C LEU A 78 -6.44 3.56 -5.34
N LEU A 79 -6.96 4.61 -5.96
CA LEU A 79 -7.38 4.57 -7.37
C LEU A 79 -6.18 4.35 -8.30
N CYS A 80 -5.05 5.03 -8.07
CA CYS A 80 -3.81 4.79 -8.81
C CYS A 80 -3.26 3.38 -8.59
N SER A 81 -3.37 2.85 -7.37
CA SER A 81 -2.98 1.46 -7.05
C SER A 81 -3.85 0.45 -7.81
N ALA A 82 -5.16 0.69 -7.90
CA ALA A 82 -6.07 -0.15 -8.70
C ALA A 82 -5.74 -0.13 -10.20
N VAL A 83 -5.28 1.01 -10.75
CA VAL A 83 -4.75 1.08 -12.12
C VAL A 83 -3.46 0.26 -12.23
N GLY A 84 -2.57 0.37 -11.25
CA GLY A 84 -1.36 -0.46 -11.16
C GLY A 84 -1.67 -1.96 -11.18
N ASP A 85 -2.65 -2.40 -10.38
CA ASP A 85 -3.11 -3.80 -10.32
C ASP A 85 -3.56 -4.32 -11.69
N VAL A 86 -4.26 -3.49 -12.47
CA VAL A 86 -4.70 -3.82 -13.84
C VAL A 86 -3.48 -3.93 -14.75
N CYS A 87 -2.60 -2.93 -14.76
CA CYS A 87 -1.43 -2.92 -15.63
C CYS A 87 -0.47 -4.09 -15.37
N LEU A 88 -0.29 -4.51 -14.10
CA LEU A 88 0.59 -5.62 -13.75
C LEU A 88 0.12 -7.01 -14.22
N ILE A 89 -1.10 -7.14 -14.75
CA ILE A 89 -1.55 -8.39 -15.39
C ILE A 89 -0.87 -8.60 -16.75
N TRP A 90 -0.55 -7.54 -17.48
CA TRP A 90 0.08 -7.63 -18.80
C TRP A 90 1.57 -7.32 -18.69
N PRO A 91 2.47 -8.25 -19.09
CA PRO A 91 3.91 -8.03 -19.02
C PRO A 91 4.38 -6.75 -19.74
N GLU A 92 3.75 -6.41 -20.87
CA GLU A 92 4.08 -5.21 -21.67
C GLU A 92 3.69 -3.91 -20.94
N ALA A 93 2.73 -3.99 -20.02
CA ALA A 93 2.25 -2.86 -19.23
C ALA A 93 2.93 -2.77 -17.85
N PHE A 94 3.91 -3.62 -17.54
CA PHE A 94 4.60 -3.65 -16.25
C PHE A 94 5.15 -2.27 -15.84
N LEU A 95 5.84 -1.57 -16.76
CA LEU A 95 6.37 -0.22 -16.50
C LEU A 95 5.27 0.81 -16.23
N HIS A 96 4.14 0.71 -16.93
CA HIS A 96 2.97 1.56 -16.70
C HIS A 96 2.33 1.27 -15.33
N GLY A 97 2.30 0.00 -14.92
CA GLY A 97 1.86 -0.42 -13.59
C GLY A 97 2.75 0.13 -12.49
N MET A 98 4.08 0.01 -12.63
CA MET A 98 5.04 0.62 -11.72
C MET A 98 4.86 2.14 -11.63
N ALA A 99 4.64 2.82 -12.75
CA ALA A 99 4.39 4.26 -12.77
C ALA A 99 3.09 4.63 -12.05
N ALA A 100 2.01 3.87 -12.24
CA ALA A 100 0.74 4.08 -11.54
C ALA A 100 0.89 3.88 -10.03
N PHE A 101 1.61 2.84 -9.59
CA PHE A 101 1.97 2.66 -8.20
C PHE A 101 2.88 3.78 -7.69
N ALA A 102 3.84 4.27 -8.48
CA ALA A 102 4.67 5.41 -8.07
C ALA A 102 3.82 6.66 -7.82
N VAL A 103 2.84 6.96 -8.68
CA VAL A 103 1.88 8.04 -8.43
C VAL A 103 1.09 7.78 -7.14
N ALA A 104 0.65 6.56 -6.89
CA ALA A 104 -0.01 6.20 -5.63
C ALA A 104 0.88 6.49 -4.40
N HIS A 105 2.16 6.11 -4.46
CA HIS A 105 3.12 6.38 -3.40
C HIS A 105 3.37 7.88 -3.19
N LEU A 106 3.43 8.68 -4.25
CA LEU A 106 3.53 10.15 -4.13
C LEU A 106 2.31 10.74 -3.40
N LEU A 107 1.11 10.24 -3.71
CA LEU A 107 -0.12 10.65 -3.03
C LEU A 107 -0.13 10.22 -1.55
N TYR A 108 0.32 9.00 -1.23
CA TYR A 108 0.49 8.53 0.14
C TYR A 108 1.53 9.36 0.90
N LEU A 109 2.65 9.67 0.26
CA LEU A 109 3.71 10.51 0.82
C LEU A 109 3.18 11.91 1.15
N ALA A 110 2.44 12.52 0.21
CA ALA A 110 1.79 13.81 0.40
C ALA A 110 0.76 13.76 1.55
N ALA A 111 -0.02 12.67 1.65
CA ALA A 111 -0.98 12.48 2.73
C ALA A 111 -0.29 12.40 4.10
N PHE A 112 0.81 11.64 4.20
CA PHE A 112 1.51 11.47 5.47
C PHE A 112 2.24 12.74 5.92
N GLY A 113 2.56 13.64 4.99
CA GLY A 113 3.17 14.95 5.26
C GLY A 113 4.54 14.85 5.90
N PHE A 114 5.21 15.99 6.13
CA PHE A 114 6.61 16.03 6.60
C PHE A 114 6.78 16.39 8.09
N SER A 115 5.69 16.57 8.84
CA SER A 115 5.75 16.93 10.26
C SER A 115 5.09 15.86 11.16
N PRO A 116 5.79 15.36 12.21
CA PRO A 116 7.21 15.54 12.50
C PRO A 116 8.10 14.74 11.52
N LEU A 117 9.35 15.15 11.32
CA LEU A 117 10.26 14.46 10.38
C LEU A 117 10.72 13.09 10.89
N ARG A 118 11.03 12.94 12.18
CA ARG A 118 11.59 11.70 12.78
C ARG A 118 12.77 11.10 11.98
N LEU A 119 13.79 11.92 11.71
CA LEU A 119 14.98 11.52 10.93
C LEU A 119 15.70 10.29 11.48
N ALA A 120 15.61 10.01 12.78
CA ALA A 120 16.18 8.80 13.39
C ALA A 120 15.67 7.49 12.75
N THR A 121 14.47 7.50 12.15
CA THR A 121 13.92 6.33 11.44
C THR A 121 14.47 6.17 10.02
N LEU A 122 15.12 7.18 9.44
CA LEU A 122 15.69 7.08 8.09
C LEU A 122 16.85 6.09 8.03
N LEU A 123 17.78 6.15 8.98
CA LEU A 123 18.99 5.31 8.97
C LEU A 123 18.70 3.81 8.83
N PRO A 124 17.83 3.18 9.65
CA PRO A 124 17.52 1.76 9.47
C PRO A 124 16.80 1.47 8.16
N ILE A 125 15.92 2.37 7.70
CA ILE A 125 15.19 2.19 6.43
C ILE A 125 16.15 2.24 5.25
N THR A 126 17.04 3.24 5.20
CA THR A 126 18.01 3.39 4.12
C THR A 126 19.00 2.25 4.11
N LEU A 127 19.48 1.80 5.28
CA LEU A 127 20.38 0.64 5.37
C LEU A 127 19.72 -0.63 4.80
N VAL A 128 18.52 -0.97 5.27
CA VAL A 128 17.80 -2.17 4.82
C VAL A 128 17.43 -2.09 3.33
N SER A 129 16.91 -0.93 2.89
CA SER A 129 16.49 -0.74 1.49
C SER A 129 17.68 -0.76 0.54
N SER A 130 18.82 -0.17 0.95
CA SER A 130 20.04 -0.16 0.14
C SER A 130 20.65 -1.56 0.05
N LEU A 131 20.71 -2.29 1.18
CA LEU A 131 21.16 -3.68 1.19
C LEU A 131 20.31 -4.54 0.27
N TYR A 132 18.98 -4.45 0.39
CA TYR A 132 18.05 -5.18 -0.48
C TYR A 132 18.25 -4.81 -1.95
N PHE A 133 18.32 -3.51 -2.27
CA PHE A 133 18.53 -3.05 -3.64
C PHE A 133 19.88 -3.52 -4.21
N SER A 134 20.95 -3.54 -3.42
CA SER A 134 22.25 -4.08 -3.84
C SER A 134 22.20 -5.58 -4.17
N LEU A 135 21.34 -6.35 -3.49
CA LEU A 135 21.11 -7.77 -3.81
C LEU A 135 20.27 -7.95 -5.08
N LEU A 136 19.32 -7.04 -5.32
CA LEU A 136 18.46 -7.08 -6.50
C LEU A 136 19.19 -6.62 -7.76
N LEU A 137 20.06 -5.61 -7.65
CA LEU A 137 20.73 -4.92 -8.76
C LEU A 137 21.39 -5.83 -9.81
N PRO A 138 22.10 -6.93 -9.46
CA PRO A 138 22.71 -7.82 -10.44
C PRO A 138 21.70 -8.56 -11.34
N HIS A 139 20.44 -8.63 -10.93
CA HIS A 139 19.38 -9.33 -11.63
C HIS A 139 18.53 -8.38 -12.51
N LEU A 140 18.73 -7.07 -12.38
CA LEU A 140 17.93 -6.09 -13.11
C LEU A 140 18.42 -5.95 -14.56
N PRO A 141 17.52 -5.98 -15.54
CA PRO A 141 17.79 -5.45 -16.87
C PRO A 141 18.28 -4.00 -16.81
N ALA A 142 19.16 -3.61 -17.74
CA ALA A 142 19.78 -2.28 -17.74
C ALA A 142 18.74 -1.15 -17.84
N ASP A 143 17.67 -1.36 -18.62
CA ASP A 143 16.55 -0.43 -18.80
C ASP A 143 15.63 -0.35 -17.58
N MET A 144 15.56 -1.40 -16.75
CA MET A 144 14.76 -1.44 -15.52
C MET A 144 15.51 -0.93 -14.28
N THR A 145 16.84 -0.80 -14.34
CA THR A 145 17.66 -0.38 -13.20
C THR A 145 17.22 0.98 -12.64
N LEU A 146 17.09 1.99 -13.50
CA LEU A 146 16.69 3.34 -13.07
C LEU A 146 15.22 3.40 -12.59
N PRO A 147 14.22 2.86 -13.33
CA PRO A 147 12.85 2.77 -12.86
C PRO A 147 12.71 2.12 -11.47
N VAL A 148 13.35 0.96 -11.27
CA VAL A 148 13.27 0.23 -9.99
C VAL A 148 13.97 0.99 -8.87
N ALA A 149 15.10 1.65 -9.14
CA ALA A 149 15.79 2.48 -8.14
C ALA A 149 14.92 3.66 -7.67
N VAL A 150 14.31 4.38 -8.61
CA VAL A 150 13.41 5.51 -8.30
C VAL A 150 12.20 5.02 -7.52
N TYR A 151 11.61 3.90 -7.92
CA TYR A 151 10.48 3.29 -7.24
C TYR A 151 10.83 2.85 -5.82
N ALA A 152 11.96 2.15 -5.63
CA ALA A 152 12.44 1.72 -4.32
C ALA A 152 12.71 2.89 -3.37
N PHE A 153 13.30 3.99 -3.88
CA PHE A 153 13.48 5.22 -3.11
C PHE A 153 12.14 5.80 -2.64
N LEU A 154 11.16 5.86 -3.53
CA LEU A 154 9.84 6.39 -3.21
C LEU A 154 9.11 5.52 -2.18
N LEU A 155 9.18 4.20 -2.33
CA LEU A 155 8.62 3.24 -1.39
C LEU A 155 9.27 3.35 0.01
N ALA A 156 10.59 3.51 0.06
CA ALA A 156 11.32 3.79 1.30
C ALA A 156 10.87 5.12 1.95
N ALA A 157 10.60 6.16 1.14
CA ALA A 157 10.07 7.43 1.64
C ALA A 157 8.66 7.25 2.22
N VAL A 158 7.78 6.49 1.57
CA VAL A 158 6.43 6.19 2.09
C VAL A 158 6.51 5.42 3.41
N LEU A 159 7.40 4.43 3.54
CA LEU A 159 7.64 3.74 4.80
C LEU A 159 8.12 4.70 5.90
N TRP A 160 9.09 5.56 5.58
CA TRP A 160 9.59 6.57 6.51
C TRP A 160 8.47 7.49 7.02
N ARG A 161 7.66 8.03 6.11
CA ARG A 161 6.55 8.92 6.49
C ARG A 161 5.44 8.17 7.23
N GLY A 162 5.16 6.92 6.87
CA GLY A 162 4.22 6.05 7.59
C GLY A 162 4.67 5.77 9.03
N LEU A 163 5.96 5.50 9.24
CA LEU A 163 6.55 5.32 10.58
C LEU A 163 6.46 6.60 11.43
N ALA A 164 6.72 7.76 10.80
CA ALA A 164 6.60 9.08 11.43
C ALA A 164 5.15 9.39 11.84
N ARG A 165 4.19 9.08 10.97
CA ARG A 165 2.75 9.25 11.22
C ARG A 165 2.25 8.32 12.34
N GLY A 166 2.68 7.06 12.34
CA GLY A 166 2.25 6.05 13.32
C GLY A 166 0.89 5.43 13.02
N GLY A 167 0.27 4.82 14.02
CA GLY A 167 -1.03 4.15 13.88
C GLY A 167 -1.03 3.06 12.80
N SER A 168 -2.13 2.94 12.06
CA SER A 168 -2.23 1.98 10.95
C SER A 168 -1.37 2.39 9.75
N ALA A 169 -1.07 3.66 9.52
CA ALA A 169 -0.20 4.10 8.42
C ALA A 169 1.21 3.50 8.51
N ARG A 170 1.75 3.31 9.73
CA ARG A 170 3.00 2.59 9.98
C ARG A 170 2.93 1.15 9.48
N LEU A 171 1.90 0.41 9.89
CA LEU A 171 1.73 -0.98 9.51
C LEU A 171 1.51 -1.10 8.01
N GLY A 172 0.79 -0.16 7.41
CA GLY A 172 0.60 -0.07 5.97
C GLY A 172 1.92 0.06 5.22
N GLY A 173 2.78 1.00 5.60
CA GLY A 173 4.09 1.17 4.95
C GLY A 173 5.00 -0.05 5.09
N LEU A 174 4.99 -0.72 6.25
CA LEU A 174 5.76 -1.96 6.48
C LEU A 174 5.26 -3.12 5.61
N LEU A 175 3.95 -3.30 5.52
CA LEU A 175 3.35 -4.35 4.70
C LEU A 175 3.55 -4.09 3.20
N PHE A 176 3.46 -2.82 2.77
CA PHE A 176 3.66 -2.45 1.38
C PHE A 176 5.10 -2.72 0.92
N ILE A 177 6.10 -2.35 1.73
CA ILE A 177 7.50 -2.62 1.36
C ILE A 177 7.81 -4.13 1.30
N ILE A 178 7.15 -4.93 2.14
CA ILE A 178 7.28 -6.40 2.11
C ILE A 178 6.64 -6.96 0.84
N SER A 179 5.43 -6.53 0.50
CA SER A 179 4.75 -6.88 -0.76
C SER A 179 5.66 -6.67 -1.96
N ASP A 180 6.19 -5.45 -2.08
CA ASP A 180 6.94 -5.03 -3.27
C ASP A 180 8.35 -5.62 -3.30
N ALA A 181 8.96 -5.88 -2.15
CA ALA A 181 10.20 -6.64 -2.09
C ALA A 181 10.00 -8.07 -2.62
N VAL A 182 8.95 -8.77 -2.16
CA VAL A 182 8.64 -10.12 -2.67
C VAL A 182 8.32 -10.08 -4.16
N LEU A 183 7.51 -9.12 -4.62
CA LEU A 183 7.16 -8.95 -6.03
C LEU A 183 8.40 -8.69 -6.89
N ALA A 184 9.28 -7.78 -6.48
CA ALA A 184 10.48 -7.44 -7.22
C ALA A 184 11.46 -8.63 -7.30
N TRP A 185 11.62 -9.39 -6.21
CA TRP A 185 12.46 -10.58 -6.22
C TRP A 185 11.91 -11.67 -7.14
N ASP A 186 10.61 -11.93 -7.07
CA ASP A 186 9.91 -12.90 -7.93
C ASP A 186 10.00 -12.52 -9.42
N THR A 187 9.91 -11.22 -9.72
CA THR A 187 9.92 -10.69 -11.08
C THR A 187 11.31 -10.68 -11.70
N PHE A 188 12.33 -10.24 -10.95
CA PHE A 188 13.65 -9.94 -11.51
C PHE A 188 14.73 -10.96 -11.14
N ALA A 189 14.70 -11.52 -9.94
CA ALA A 189 15.77 -12.39 -9.46
C ALA A 189 15.47 -13.86 -9.76
N GLN A 190 14.40 -14.39 -9.18
CA GLN A 190 13.99 -15.79 -9.40
C GLN A 190 12.54 -16.01 -8.93
N PRO A 191 11.78 -16.90 -9.59
CA PRO A 191 10.44 -17.27 -9.14
C PRO A 191 10.45 -17.82 -7.71
N LEU A 192 9.59 -17.27 -6.86
CA LEU A 192 9.39 -17.69 -5.48
C LEU A 192 8.14 -18.54 -5.35
N PRO A 193 8.18 -19.64 -4.58
CA PRO A 193 7.01 -20.45 -4.34
C PRO A 193 5.97 -19.63 -3.56
N HIS A 194 4.74 -19.60 -4.06
CA HIS A 194 3.61 -18.87 -3.46
C HIS A 194 3.80 -17.33 -3.42
N SER A 195 4.65 -16.76 -4.27
CA SER A 195 4.90 -15.31 -4.35
C SER A 195 3.60 -14.50 -4.40
N ARG A 196 2.69 -14.86 -5.32
CA ARG A 196 1.39 -14.23 -5.49
C ARG A 196 0.57 -14.17 -4.20
N LEU A 197 0.57 -15.23 -3.39
CA LEU A 197 -0.17 -15.24 -2.13
C LEU A 197 0.43 -14.23 -1.14
N VAL A 198 1.76 -14.23 -1.00
CA VAL A 198 2.47 -13.33 -0.07
C VAL A 198 2.31 -11.88 -0.51
N VAL A 199 2.52 -11.58 -1.80
CA VAL A 199 2.35 -10.24 -2.38
C VAL A 199 0.92 -9.76 -2.11
N MET A 200 -0.10 -10.49 -2.54
CA MET A 200 -1.49 -10.00 -2.45
C MET A 200 -1.97 -9.86 -1.01
N THR A 201 -1.61 -10.78 -0.11
CA THR A 201 -2.01 -10.68 1.30
C THR A 201 -1.38 -9.49 1.99
N THR A 202 -0.07 -9.26 1.79
CA THR A 202 0.63 -8.11 2.39
C THR A 202 0.21 -6.79 1.74
N TYR A 203 0.03 -6.76 0.41
CA TYR A 203 -0.48 -5.63 -0.35
C TYR A 203 -1.87 -5.20 0.11
N TYR A 204 -2.85 -6.10 0.10
CA TYR A 204 -4.21 -5.78 0.50
C TYR A 204 -4.30 -5.37 1.97
N ALA A 205 -3.51 -5.99 2.85
CA ALA A 205 -3.40 -5.56 4.24
C ALA A 205 -2.78 -4.15 4.37
N ALA A 206 -1.81 -3.80 3.52
CA ALA A 206 -1.24 -2.46 3.47
C ALA A 206 -2.29 -1.41 3.08
N GLN A 207 -3.07 -1.67 2.03
CA GLN A 207 -4.13 -0.77 1.56
C GLN A 207 -5.23 -0.56 2.61
N VAL A 208 -5.63 -1.61 3.34
CA VAL A 208 -6.55 -1.48 4.48
C VAL A 208 -5.95 -0.58 5.56
N CYS A 209 -4.68 -0.78 5.90
CA CYS A 209 -4.00 0.00 6.92
C CYS A 209 -3.97 1.50 6.56
N PHE A 210 -3.73 1.83 5.29
CA PHE A 210 -3.83 3.20 4.79
C PHE A 210 -5.27 3.72 4.85
N ALA A 211 -6.27 2.98 4.37
CA ALA A 211 -7.66 3.44 4.41
C ALA A 211 -8.16 3.65 5.85
N VAL A 212 -7.87 2.73 6.78
CA VAL A 212 -8.24 2.84 8.20
C VAL A 212 -7.55 4.03 8.87
N SER A 213 -6.37 4.44 8.40
CA SER A 213 -5.66 5.61 8.95
C SER A 213 -6.41 6.93 8.72
N ALA A 214 -7.25 7.00 7.67
CA ALA A 214 -8.13 8.13 7.40
C ALA A 214 -9.32 8.17 8.38
N ILE A 215 -9.91 7.02 8.66
CA ILE A 215 -11.11 6.89 9.52
C ILE A 215 -10.74 7.09 11.00
N CYS A 216 -9.55 6.65 11.41
CA CYS A 216 -9.09 6.71 12.79
C CYS A 216 -8.23 7.95 13.10
N SER A 217 -7.93 8.82 12.13
CA SER A 217 -7.20 10.07 12.41
C SER A 217 -8.02 10.97 13.34
N PRO A 218 -7.47 11.44 14.47
CA PRO A 218 -8.12 12.45 15.29
C PRO A 218 -8.42 13.69 14.44
N ARG A 219 -9.65 14.21 14.50
CA ARG A 219 -10.00 15.48 13.88
C ARG A 219 -9.04 16.53 14.44
N HIS A 220 -8.16 17.08 13.61
CA HIS A 220 -7.62 18.40 13.93
C HIS A 220 -8.80 19.35 13.81
N LYS A 221 -9.35 19.80 14.95
CA LYS A 221 -10.17 21.01 14.98
C LYS A 221 -9.26 22.13 14.50
N THR A 222 -9.41 22.55 13.26
CA THR A 222 -8.94 23.86 12.84
C THR A 222 -9.80 24.87 13.58
N SER A 223 -9.18 25.52 14.58
CA SER A 223 -9.69 26.74 15.21
C SER A 223 -9.62 27.90 14.23
#